data_AF-A0ABD1W0S8-F1
#
_entry.id   AF-A0ABD1W0S8-F1
#
_cell.length_a   1.000
_cell.length_b   1.000
_cell.length_c   1.000
_cell.angle_alpha   90.00
_cell.angle_beta   90.00
_cell.angle_gamma   90.00
#
_symmetry.space_group_name_H-M   'P 1'
#
loop_
_entity.id
_entity.type
_entity.pdbx_description
1 polymer ?
#
loop_
_entity_poly.entity_id
_entity_poly.type
_entity_poly.pdbx_seq_one_letter_code
_entity_poly.pdbx_strand_id
1 'polypeptide(L)'
;MVIPGDDLEELKLLDEGLFQSIKDFKKYVIKNQTTRLILKFNSTIPFWDENEILFKGYHHIQIRTVQEVLLNRPVEGEPTEVDDNILQDWRALSYQIILTSLKAFNRDSKVKVNHSSKFILITSRTSATISIEGIKTIYRFEEKFYSLINTPASYDGHLCKSLKSSLGKYHDCQLCQTEKTSPREKESSNSDQEKKKDKVFSDSD
;
A
#
# COMPACT_ATOMS: atom_id res chain seq x y z
N MET A 1 0.40 -17.19 2.33
CA MET A 1 -0.42 -17.60 3.50
C MET A 1 0.46 -18.50 4.34
N VAL A 2 0.48 -18.33 5.66
CA VAL A 2 1.35 -19.10 6.57
C VAL A 2 0.47 -19.78 7.61
N ILE A 3 0.71 -21.07 7.86
CA ILE A 3 0.08 -21.83 8.93
C ILE A 3 1.19 -22.08 9.95
N PRO A 4 1.21 -21.33 11.06
CA PRO A 4 2.27 -21.52 12.02
C PRO A 4 2.11 -22.84 12.78
N GLY A 5 3.22 -23.35 13.30
CA GLY A 5 3.27 -24.47 14.21
C GLY A 5 2.51 -24.19 15.51
N ASP A 6 2.23 -25.22 16.29
CA ASP A 6 1.36 -25.08 17.44
C ASP A 6 1.95 -24.20 18.55
N ASP A 7 3.26 -24.22 18.73
CA ASP A 7 3.92 -23.44 19.78
C ASP A 7 4.28 -22.02 19.31
N LEU A 8 4.01 -21.67 18.05
CA LEU A 8 4.30 -20.37 17.43
C LEU A 8 5.77 -19.94 17.55
N GLU A 9 6.70 -20.90 17.68
CA GLU A 9 8.13 -20.67 17.90
C GLU A 9 8.73 -19.79 16.79
N GLU A 10 8.34 -20.02 15.54
CA GLU A 10 8.79 -19.26 14.38
C GLU A 10 8.37 -17.78 14.43
N LEU A 11 7.33 -17.45 15.20
CA LEU A 11 6.82 -16.08 15.31
C LEU A 11 7.54 -15.30 16.42
N LYS A 12 8.32 -15.95 17.29
CA LYS A 12 9.06 -15.29 18.38
C LYS A 12 10.15 -14.34 17.88
N LEU A 13 10.65 -14.56 16.66
CA LEU A 13 11.64 -13.71 16.01
C LEU A 13 11.04 -12.46 15.37
N LEU A 14 9.71 -12.36 15.34
CA LEU A 14 9.00 -11.22 14.79
C LEU A 14 8.76 -10.16 15.88
N ASP A 15 8.18 -9.02 15.48
CA ASP A 15 7.77 -7.95 16.37
C ASP A 15 6.98 -8.49 17.60
N GLU A 16 7.35 -8.06 18.80
CA GLU A 16 6.75 -8.55 20.05
C GLU A 16 5.23 -8.32 20.09
N GLY A 17 4.78 -7.17 19.60
CA GLY A 17 3.37 -6.84 19.48
C GLY A 17 2.63 -7.77 18.53
N LEU A 18 3.29 -8.19 17.44
CA LEU A 18 2.77 -9.22 16.54
C LEU A 18 2.68 -10.59 17.21
N PHE A 19 3.76 -11.07 17.81
CA PHE A 19 3.76 -12.36 18.49
C PHE A 19 2.66 -12.43 19.56
N GLN A 20 2.57 -11.42 20.42
CA GLN A 20 1.60 -11.36 21.50
C GLN A 20 0.16 -11.33 20.96
N SER A 21 -0.10 -10.57 19.90
CA SER A 21 -1.43 -10.50 19.28
C SER A 21 -1.90 -11.84 18.72
N ILE A 22 -0.99 -12.59 18.09
CA ILE A 22 -1.30 -13.91 17.51
C ILE A 22 -1.50 -14.93 18.63
N LYS A 23 -0.66 -14.89 19.66
CA LYS A 23 -0.76 -15.74 20.84
C LYS A 23 -2.09 -15.54 21.57
N ASP A 24 -2.49 -14.29 21.80
CA ASP A 24 -3.77 -13.96 22.43
C ASP A 24 -4.94 -14.43 21.56
N PHE A 25 -4.89 -14.19 20.25
CA PHE A 25 -5.92 -14.69 19.34
C PHE A 25 -6.05 -16.21 19.42
N LYS A 26 -4.93 -16.96 19.35
CA LYS A 26 -4.93 -18.43 19.47
C LYS A 26 -5.59 -18.86 20.78
N LYS A 27 -5.18 -18.27 21.90
CA LYS A 27 -5.69 -18.59 23.24
C LYS A 27 -7.21 -18.39 23.38
N TYR A 28 -7.77 -17.32 22.82
CA TYR A 28 -9.18 -16.98 23.00
C TYR A 28 -10.12 -17.58 21.95
N VAL A 29 -9.63 -17.86 20.74
CA VAL A 29 -10.47 -18.26 19.59
C VAL A 29 -10.34 -19.75 19.28
N ILE A 30 -9.14 -20.33 19.40
CA ILE A 30 -8.92 -21.75 19.08
C ILE A 30 -9.13 -22.57 20.36
N LYS A 31 -10.31 -23.18 20.47
CA LYS A 31 -10.71 -23.99 21.64
C LYS A 31 -10.55 -25.50 21.45
N ASN A 32 -10.39 -25.95 20.20
CA ASN A 32 -10.32 -27.36 19.83
C ASN A 32 -9.15 -27.63 18.87
N GLN A 33 -8.58 -28.83 18.95
CA GLN A 33 -7.35 -29.23 18.23
C GLN A 33 -7.50 -29.31 16.70
N THR A 34 -8.73 -29.39 16.19
CA THR A 34 -9.03 -29.51 14.75
C THR A 34 -9.05 -28.17 14.01
N THR A 35 -8.92 -27.06 14.73
CA THR A 35 -8.89 -25.71 14.17
C THR A 35 -7.47 -25.19 14.18
N ARG A 36 -6.91 -24.92 12.99
CA ARG A 36 -5.57 -24.33 12.86
C ARG A 36 -5.63 -22.83 12.60
N LEU A 37 -4.61 -22.13 13.07
CA LEU A 37 -4.42 -20.71 12.81
C LEU A 37 -3.85 -20.52 11.41
N ILE A 38 -4.33 -19.50 10.70
CA ILE A 38 -3.78 -19.05 9.42
C ILE A 38 -3.46 -17.57 9.51
N LEU A 39 -2.28 -17.20 9.02
CA LEU A 39 -1.86 -15.83 8.80
C LEU A 39 -1.85 -15.53 7.30
N LYS A 40 -2.71 -14.62 6.87
CA LYS A 40 -2.63 -14.04 5.52
C LYS A 40 -1.85 -12.73 5.58
N PHE A 41 -0.69 -12.70 4.94
CA PHE A 41 0.16 -11.52 4.81
C PHE A 41 -0.16 -10.84 3.47
N ASN A 42 -0.48 -9.54 3.53
CA ASN A 42 -0.35 -8.64 2.40
C ASN A 42 0.79 -7.69 2.76
N SER A 43 1.90 -7.78 2.03
CA SER A 43 3.13 -7.03 2.33
C SER A 43 3.52 -6.19 1.13
N THR A 44 3.96 -4.95 1.36
CA THR A 44 4.65 -4.23 0.30
C THR A 44 6.05 -4.80 0.13
N ILE A 45 6.54 -4.79 -1.11
CA ILE A 45 7.94 -5.12 -1.37
C ILE A 45 8.81 -3.96 -0.85
N PRO A 46 9.84 -4.22 -0.02
CA PRO A 46 10.73 -3.17 0.46
C PRO A 46 11.54 -2.55 -0.69
N PHE A 47 12.16 -1.41 -0.41
CA PHE A 47 13.17 -0.84 -1.30
C PHE A 47 14.54 -0.97 -0.64
N TRP A 48 15.51 -1.40 -1.41
CA TRP A 48 16.89 -1.54 -0.98
C TRP A 48 17.82 -1.08 -2.10
N ASP A 49 19.01 -0.65 -1.71
CA ASP A 49 20.16 -0.42 -2.58
C ASP A 49 21.27 -1.40 -2.18
N GLU A 50 22.42 -1.35 -2.85
CA GLU A 50 23.52 -2.33 -2.76
C GLU A 50 23.87 -2.79 -1.33
N ASN A 51 23.72 -1.92 -0.32
CA ASN A 51 24.07 -2.25 1.07
C ASN A 51 23.02 -1.88 2.12
N GLU A 52 21.86 -1.32 1.75
CA GLU A 52 20.91 -0.83 2.73
C GLU A 52 19.44 -0.92 2.32
N ILE A 53 18.59 -1.18 3.32
CA ILE A 53 17.14 -1.08 3.17
C ILE A 53 16.76 0.39 3.30
N LEU A 54 16.58 1.04 2.16
CA LEU A 54 16.10 2.43 2.07
C LEU A 54 14.65 2.56 2.57
N PHE A 55 13.83 1.51 2.36
CA PHE A 55 12.42 1.52 2.74
C PHE A 55 11.96 0.15 3.23
N LYS A 56 11.51 0.09 4.50
CA LYS A 56 10.91 -1.11 5.08
C LYS A 56 9.49 -1.32 4.55
N GLY A 57 9.14 -2.57 4.27
CA GLY A 57 7.79 -2.91 3.82
C GLY A 57 6.72 -2.64 4.88
N TYR A 58 5.53 -2.25 4.44
CA TYR A 58 4.33 -2.27 5.27
C TYR A 58 3.67 -3.65 5.18
N HIS A 59 3.07 -4.09 6.29
CA HIS A 59 2.47 -5.41 6.41
C HIS A 59 1.06 -5.28 6.98
N HIS A 60 0.06 -5.75 6.22
CA HIS A 60 -1.28 -6.03 6.72
C HIS A 60 -1.45 -7.53 6.91
N ILE A 61 -1.61 -7.95 8.16
CA ILE A 61 -1.65 -9.35 8.55
C ILE A 61 -3.06 -9.68 9.05
N GLN A 62 -3.70 -10.65 8.40
CA GLN A 62 -5.03 -11.12 8.78
C GLN A 62 -4.91 -12.46 9.47
N ILE A 63 -5.29 -12.51 10.74
CA ILE A 63 -5.42 -13.76 11.50
C ILE A 63 -6.77 -14.39 11.18
N ARG A 64 -6.73 -15.66 10.76
CA ARG A 64 -7.88 -16.48 10.40
C ARG A 64 -7.76 -17.86 11.05
N THR A 65 -8.84 -18.61 11.01
CA THR A 65 -8.90 -20.02 11.40
C THR A 65 -9.30 -20.86 10.20
N VAL A 66 -8.74 -22.06 10.08
CA VAL A 66 -9.13 -23.06 9.08
C VAL A 66 -9.36 -24.40 9.75
N GLN A 67 -10.21 -25.22 9.18
CA GLN A 67 -10.25 -26.64 9.51
C GLN A 67 -9.14 -27.36 8.74
N GLU A 68 -8.44 -28.27 9.41
CA GLU A 68 -7.23 -28.96 8.96
C GLU A 68 -7.32 -29.61 7.57
N VAL A 69 -8.53 -29.97 7.13
CA VAL A 69 -8.81 -30.64 5.85
C VAL A 69 -8.56 -29.76 4.61
N LEU A 70 -8.45 -28.43 4.77
CA LEU A 70 -8.41 -27.48 3.64
C LEU A 70 -7.00 -26.97 3.27
N LEU A 71 -5.94 -27.66 3.70
CA LEU A 71 -4.57 -27.20 3.49
C LEU A 71 -4.00 -27.69 2.14
N ASN A 72 -4.18 -26.89 1.09
CA ASN A 72 -3.42 -27.07 -0.15
C ASN A 72 -2.00 -26.51 0.01
N ARG A 73 -1.00 -27.27 -0.43
CA ARG A 73 0.41 -26.84 -0.45
C ARG A 73 0.61 -25.66 -1.42
N PRO A 74 1.64 -24.82 -1.21
CA PRO A 74 2.05 -23.83 -2.21
C PRO A 74 2.31 -24.52 -3.56
N VAL A 75 1.85 -23.89 -4.63
CA VAL A 75 2.29 -24.24 -5.98
C VAL A 75 3.71 -23.71 -6.12
N GLU A 76 4.68 -24.61 -6.28
CA GLU A 76 6.04 -24.23 -6.69
C GLU A 76 5.95 -23.63 -8.09
N GLY A 77 6.26 -22.34 -8.19
CA GLY A 77 6.40 -21.65 -9.48
C GLY A 77 7.84 -21.74 -9.95
N GLU A 78 8.05 -21.70 -11.26
CA GLU A 78 9.39 -21.60 -11.82
C GLU A 78 10.01 -20.23 -11.52
N PRO A 79 11.34 -20.15 -11.31
CA PRO A 79 12.02 -18.88 -11.16
C PRO A 79 11.75 -17.98 -12.36
N THR A 80 11.18 -16.80 -12.11
CA THR A 80 11.01 -15.77 -13.14
C THR A 80 12.19 -14.82 -13.07
N GLU A 81 12.83 -14.52 -14.20
CA GLU A 81 13.81 -13.43 -14.26
C GLU A 81 13.08 -12.11 -14.01
N VAL A 82 13.54 -11.36 -13.00
CA VAL A 82 12.94 -10.09 -12.59
C VAL A 82 13.92 -8.99 -12.94
N ASP A 83 13.56 -8.17 -13.93
CA ASP A 83 14.25 -6.91 -14.20
C ASP A 83 13.73 -5.79 -13.29
N ASP A 84 14.38 -4.62 -13.35
CA ASP A 84 14.00 -3.47 -12.55
C ASP A 84 12.59 -2.98 -12.85
N ASN A 85 12.12 -3.00 -14.09
CA ASN A 85 10.78 -2.54 -14.43
C ASN A 85 9.70 -3.46 -13.84
N ILE A 86 9.88 -4.77 -13.95
CA ILE A 86 9.00 -5.77 -13.36
C ILE A 86 8.98 -5.62 -11.83
N LEU A 87 10.13 -5.40 -11.20
CA LEU A 87 10.21 -5.17 -9.75
C LEU A 87 9.46 -3.90 -9.33
N GLN A 88 9.53 -2.85 -10.13
CA GLN A 88 8.83 -1.58 -9.90
C GLN A 88 7.32 -1.75 -9.99
N ASP A 89 6.84 -2.49 -11.00
CA ASP A 89 5.43 -2.83 -11.16
C ASP A 89 4.93 -3.70 -9.99
N TRP A 90 5.71 -4.70 -9.57
CA TRP A 90 5.35 -5.55 -8.43
C TRP A 90 5.31 -4.76 -7.12
N ARG A 91 6.24 -3.84 -6.91
CA ARG A 91 6.20 -2.94 -5.75
C ARG A 91 4.93 -2.10 -5.78
N ALA A 92 4.56 -1.48 -6.90
CA ALA A 92 3.33 -0.70 -7.02
C ALA A 92 2.07 -1.55 -6.80
N LEU A 93 2.03 -2.74 -7.40
CA LEU A 93 0.94 -3.71 -7.20
C LEU A 93 0.79 -4.11 -5.73
N SER A 94 1.91 -4.34 -5.03
CA SER A 94 1.90 -4.72 -3.62
C SER A 94 1.29 -3.61 -2.73
N TYR A 95 1.57 -2.34 -3.03
CA TYR A 95 0.94 -1.18 -2.39
C TYR A 95 -0.56 -1.15 -2.66
N GLN A 96 -0.96 -1.32 -3.92
CA GLN A 96 -2.36 -1.32 -4.33
C GLN A 96 -3.16 -2.42 -3.61
N ILE A 97 -2.60 -3.63 -3.49
CA ILE A 97 -3.26 -4.75 -2.80
C ILE A 97 -3.57 -4.38 -1.35
N ILE A 98 -2.60 -3.80 -0.63
CA ILE A 98 -2.82 -3.39 0.75
C ILE A 98 -3.83 -2.24 0.83
N LEU A 99 -3.63 -1.16 0.07
CA LEU A 99 -4.54 -0.01 0.09
C LEU A 99 -5.99 -0.40 -0.23
N THR A 100 -6.19 -1.25 -1.23
CA THR A 100 -7.53 -1.76 -1.59
C THR A 100 -8.14 -2.58 -0.45
N SER A 101 -7.32 -3.42 0.21
CA SER A 101 -7.74 -4.19 1.39
C SER A 101 -8.14 -3.28 2.57
N LEU A 102 -7.39 -2.20 2.81
CA LEU A 102 -7.68 -1.24 3.88
C LEU A 102 -8.97 -0.45 3.61
N LYS A 103 -9.16 0.01 2.37
CA LYS A 103 -10.37 0.75 1.96
C LYS A 103 -11.66 -0.05 2.00
N ALA A 104 -11.56 -1.37 1.95
CA ALA A 104 -12.73 -2.23 2.10
C ALA A 104 -13.32 -2.18 3.52
N PHE A 105 -12.56 -1.69 4.52
CA PHE A 105 -13.07 -1.56 5.88
C PHE A 105 -13.97 -0.34 6.04
N ASN A 106 -15.14 -0.58 6.61
CA ASN A 106 -16.17 0.41 6.91
C ASN A 106 -16.81 0.11 8.29
N ARG A 107 -17.78 0.92 8.72
CA ARG A 107 -18.43 0.77 10.04
C ARG A 107 -19.14 -0.56 10.25
N ASP A 108 -19.55 -1.21 9.17
CA ASP A 108 -20.25 -2.51 9.22
C ASP A 108 -19.29 -3.70 9.13
N SER A 109 -17.99 -3.43 8.97
CA SER A 109 -16.98 -4.48 8.84
C SER A 109 -16.85 -5.28 10.12
N LYS A 110 -16.98 -6.60 10.01
CA LYS A 110 -16.89 -7.56 11.11
C LYS A 110 -15.44 -7.94 11.43
N VAL A 111 -14.65 -6.92 11.81
CA VAL A 111 -13.19 -7.00 11.95
C VAL A 111 -12.74 -6.35 13.26
N LYS A 112 -11.77 -6.98 13.92
CA LYS A 112 -11.06 -6.45 15.08
C LYS A 112 -9.65 -6.09 14.68
N VAL A 113 -9.20 -4.90 15.07
CA VAL A 113 -7.77 -4.55 15.05
C VAL A 113 -7.14 -5.13 16.31
N ASN A 114 -6.16 -6.03 16.14
CA ASN A 114 -5.46 -6.66 17.25
C ASN A 114 -4.18 -5.89 17.61
N HIS A 115 -3.52 -5.31 16.62
CA HIS A 115 -2.30 -4.53 16.81
C HIS A 115 -2.07 -3.58 15.62
N SER A 116 -1.42 -2.46 15.90
CA SER A 116 -0.95 -1.51 14.90
C SER A 116 0.34 -0.87 15.37
N SER A 117 1.36 -0.90 14.53
CA SER A 117 2.64 -0.24 14.74
C SER A 117 3.01 0.63 13.53
N LYS A 118 4.26 1.08 13.44
CA LYS A 118 4.74 1.89 12.31
C LYS A 118 4.56 1.15 10.98
N PHE A 119 4.94 -0.13 10.91
CA PHE A 119 4.95 -0.92 9.67
C PHE A 119 3.94 -2.06 9.62
N ILE A 120 3.30 -2.41 10.74
CA ILE A 120 2.46 -3.61 10.83
C ILE A 120 1.05 -3.23 11.28
N LEU A 121 0.04 -3.77 10.60
CA LEU A 121 -1.36 -3.77 11.04
C LEU A 121 -1.85 -5.21 11.11
N ILE A 122 -2.37 -5.63 12.26
CA ILE A 122 -2.91 -6.96 12.48
C ILE A 122 -4.40 -6.88 12.70
N THR A 123 -5.14 -7.62 11.89
CA THR A 123 -6.61 -7.69 11.97
C THR A 123 -7.08 -9.14 12.06
N SER A 124 -8.27 -9.34 12.62
CA SER A 124 -8.93 -10.64 12.63
C SER A 124 -10.43 -10.47 12.40
N ARG A 125 -11.09 -11.52 11.93
CA ARG A 125 -12.56 -11.53 11.81
C ARG A 125 -13.17 -11.71 13.21
N THR A 126 -14.27 -11.01 13.47
CA THR A 126 -15.05 -11.13 14.70
C THR A 126 -16.55 -11.16 14.36
N SER A 127 -17.42 -11.44 15.33
CA SER A 127 -18.88 -11.36 15.15
C SER A 127 -19.39 -9.92 15.23
N ALA A 128 -18.74 -9.09 16.04
CA ALA A 128 -19.07 -7.69 16.25
C ALA A 128 -18.59 -6.81 15.07
N THR A 129 -19.24 -5.67 14.89
CA THR A 129 -18.73 -4.64 13.98
C THR A 129 -17.48 -3.98 14.57
N ILE A 130 -16.64 -3.43 13.70
CA ILE A 130 -15.42 -2.74 14.08
C ILE A 130 -15.73 -1.53 14.97
N SER A 131 -14.92 -1.31 16.00
CA SER A 131 -15.05 -0.14 16.85
C SER A 131 -14.63 1.14 16.13
N ILE A 132 -15.12 2.29 16.61
CA ILE A 132 -14.70 3.60 16.09
C ILE A 132 -13.18 3.76 16.17
N GLU A 133 -12.55 3.32 17.26
CA GLU A 133 -11.09 3.37 17.41
C GLU A 133 -10.37 2.41 16.45
N GLY A 134 -10.97 1.25 16.16
CA GLY A 134 -10.45 0.33 15.14
C GLY A 134 -10.44 0.99 13.75
N ILE A 135 -11.52 1.68 13.39
CA ILE A 135 -11.60 2.43 12.13
C ILE A 135 -10.55 3.54 12.08
N LYS A 136 -10.43 4.35 13.15
CA LYS A 136 -9.41 5.40 13.23
C LYS A 136 -8.00 4.83 13.09
N THR A 137 -7.74 3.67 13.69
CA THR A 137 -6.44 3.01 13.60
C THR A 137 -6.13 2.56 12.17
N ILE A 138 -7.12 2.01 11.46
CA ILE A 138 -6.98 1.65 10.05
C ILE A 138 -6.70 2.87 9.19
N TYR A 139 -7.45 3.97 9.37
CA TYR A 139 -7.21 5.21 8.62
C TYR A 139 -5.81 5.78 8.87
N ARG A 140 -5.37 5.85 10.13
CA ARG A 140 -4.00 6.28 10.47
C ARG A 140 -2.92 5.38 9.86
N PHE A 141 -3.20 4.09 9.70
CA PHE A 141 -2.28 3.18 9.02
C PHE A 141 -2.28 3.41 7.50
N GLU A 142 -3.46 3.64 6.91
CA GLU A 142 -3.65 3.96 5.49
C GLU A 142 -2.95 5.26 5.08
N GLU A 143 -3.01 6.31 5.91
CA GLU A 143 -2.38 7.62 5.65
C GLU A 143 -0.87 7.52 5.33
N LYS A 144 -0.19 6.51 5.88
CA LYS A 144 1.24 6.26 5.66
C LYS A 144 1.57 5.89 4.21
N PHE A 145 0.59 5.39 3.46
CA PHE A 145 0.76 5.02 2.06
C PHE A 145 0.58 6.22 1.12
N TYR A 146 -0.18 7.24 1.53
CA TYR A 146 -0.39 8.46 0.74
C TYR A 146 0.71 9.48 0.92
N SER A 147 1.28 9.52 2.11
CA SER A 147 2.30 10.48 2.43
C SER A 147 3.59 10.22 1.63
N LEU A 148 3.80 9.00 1.13
CA LEU A 148 5.03 8.58 0.43
C LEU A 148 6.31 8.95 1.20
N ILE A 149 6.20 9.26 2.51
CA ILE A 149 7.23 9.95 3.32
C ILE A 149 8.55 9.19 3.37
N ASN A 150 8.53 7.90 3.04
CA ASN A 150 9.70 7.04 3.11
C ASN A 150 10.07 6.39 1.75
N THR A 151 9.44 6.77 0.63
CA THR A 151 9.84 6.25 -0.68
C THR A 151 10.94 7.13 -1.30
N PRO A 152 12.00 6.54 -1.89
CA PRO A 152 13.01 7.31 -2.61
C PRO A 152 12.39 8.18 -3.72
N ALA A 153 12.93 9.38 -3.95
CA ALA A 153 12.46 10.32 -4.98
C ALA A 153 12.60 9.76 -6.42
N SER A 154 13.42 8.72 -6.62
CA SER A 154 13.50 8.00 -7.89
C SER A 154 12.33 7.04 -8.13
N TYR A 155 11.56 6.73 -7.08
CA TYR A 155 10.51 5.71 -7.07
C TYR A 155 9.10 6.30 -6.94
N ASP A 156 8.99 7.46 -6.30
CA ASP A 156 7.73 8.11 -5.97
C ASP A 156 6.87 8.45 -7.21
N GLY A 157 7.48 8.86 -8.33
CA GLY A 157 6.79 9.20 -9.57
C GLY A 157 6.19 7.98 -10.28
N HIS A 158 6.91 6.85 -10.32
CA HIS A 158 6.39 5.60 -10.91
C HIS A 158 5.25 5.04 -10.05
N LEU A 159 5.48 4.97 -8.74
CA LEU A 159 4.47 4.52 -7.78
C LEU A 159 3.22 5.40 -7.82
N CYS A 160 3.38 6.73 -7.85
CA CYS A 160 2.27 7.69 -7.98
C CYS A 160 1.45 7.43 -9.24
N LYS A 161 2.10 7.34 -10.42
CA LYS A 161 1.41 7.07 -11.69
C LYS A 161 0.65 5.74 -11.65
N SER A 162 1.29 4.68 -11.16
CA SER A 162 0.67 3.36 -11.06
C SER A 162 -0.53 3.36 -10.10
N LEU A 163 -0.37 3.94 -8.89
CA LEU A 163 -1.45 4.07 -7.93
C LEU A 163 -2.59 4.98 -8.43
N LYS A 164 -2.29 6.03 -9.18
CA LYS A 164 -3.28 6.92 -9.80
C LYS A 164 -4.12 6.19 -10.86
N SER A 165 -3.47 5.37 -11.69
CA SER A 165 -4.14 4.51 -12.67
C SER A 165 -5.09 3.52 -11.98
N SER A 166 -4.60 2.87 -10.92
CA SER A 166 -5.32 1.80 -10.25
C SER A 166 -6.41 2.25 -9.27
N LEU A 167 -6.16 3.31 -8.49
CA LEU A 167 -7.08 3.80 -7.45
C LEU A 167 -7.97 4.94 -7.97
N GLY A 168 -7.66 5.50 -9.15
CA GLY A 168 -8.42 6.57 -9.79
C GLY A 168 -8.65 7.76 -8.85
N LYS A 169 -9.92 8.15 -8.70
CA LYS A 169 -10.34 9.27 -7.84
C LYS A 169 -10.03 9.10 -6.35
N TYR A 170 -9.70 7.89 -5.92
CA TYR A 170 -9.36 7.60 -4.53
C TYR A 170 -7.85 7.67 -4.27
N HIS A 171 -7.04 7.99 -5.28
CA HIS A 171 -5.62 8.27 -5.10
C HIS A 171 -5.41 9.71 -4.61
N ASP A 172 -4.74 9.86 -3.48
CA ASP A 172 -4.48 11.16 -2.86
C ASP A 172 -3.06 11.23 -2.26
N CYS A 173 -2.03 10.96 -3.08
CA CYS A 173 -0.65 11.06 -2.59
C CYS A 173 -0.13 12.50 -2.61
N GLN A 174 0.92 12.74 -1.82
CA GLN A 174 1.55 14.07 -1.71
C GLN A 174 1.99 14.64 -3.07
N LEU A 175 2.50 13.81 -3.99
CA LEU A 175 2.89 14.25 -5.35
C LEU A 175 1.70 14.74 -6.18
N CYS A 176 0.57 14.05 -6.11
CA CYS A 176 -0.64 14.50 -6.80
C CYS A 176 -1.23 15.78 -6.19
N GLN A 177 -0.96 16.05 -4.91
CA GLN A 177 -1.39 17.28 -4.25
C GLN A 177 -0.53 18.48 -4.64
N THR A 178 0.80 18.30 -4.78
CA THR A 178 1.72 19.36 -5.23
C THR A 178 1.51 19.74 -6.69
N GLU A 179 1.17 18.78 -7.57
CA GLU A 179 0.81 19.08 -8.97
C GLU A 179 -0.46 19.94 -9.08
N LYS A 180 -1.42 19.80 -8.16
CA LYS A 180 -2.66 20.58 -8.17
C LYS A 180 -2.46 22.03 -7.72
N THR A 181 -1.44 22.29 -6.89
CA THR A 181 -1.15 23.61 -6.32
C THR A 181 -0.12 24.40 -7.13
N SER A 182 0.55 23.79 -8.10
CA SER A 182 1.39 24.50 -9.07
C SER A 182 0.51 25.32 -10.03
N PRO A 183 0.68 26.66 -10.11
CA PRO A 183 0.01 27.44 -11.14
C PRO A 183 0.54 26.98 -12.49
N ARG A 184 -0.33 26.45 -13.35
CA ARG A 184 -0.01 26.24 -14.76
C ARG A 184 0.31 27.62 -15.35
N GLU A 185 1.59 27.94 -15.49
CA GLU A 185 2.04 28.98 -16.39
C GLU A 185 1.57 28.57 -17.79
N LYS A 186 0.46 29.15 -18.23
CA LYS A 186 0.07 29.15 -19.63
C LYS A 186 1.07 30.05 -20.34
N GLU A 187 2.16 29.48 -20.83
CA GLU A 187 2.90 30.10 -21.93
C GLU A 187 2.04 30.01 -23.20
N SER A 188 1.09 30.94 -23.29
CA SER A 188 0.48 31.34 -24.55
C SER A 188 1.27 32.52 -25.10
N SER A 189 2.39 32.27 -25.77
CA SER A 189 3.06 33.24 -26.63
C SER A 189 2.57 33.03 -28.07
N ASN A 190 1.32 33.46 -28.28
CA ASN A 190 0.84 33.84 -29.59
C ASN A 190 1.34 35.28 -29.80
N SER A 191 2.39 35.48 -30.60
CA SER A 191 2.84 36.81 -30.98
C SER A 191 2.94 36.89 -32.49
N ASP A 192 1.79 37.12 -33.12
CA ASP A 192 1.73 37.68 -34.45
C ASP A 192 0.96 39.00 -34.41
N GLN A 193 1.67 40.04 -34.85
CA GLN A 193 1.22 41.35 -35.34
C GLN A 193 0.76 42.43 -34.34
N GLU A 194 1.51 43.54 -34.27
CA GLU A 194 1.04 44.81 -34.86
C GLU A 194 2.16 45.85 -35.16
N LYS A 195 2.32 46.14 -36.46
CA LYS A 195 2.44 47.45 -37.15
C LYS A 195 3.28 48.61 -36.58
N LYS A 196 4.22 49.08 -37.41
CA LYS A 196 4.39 50.51 -37.82
C LYS A 196 4.85 50.53 -39.29
N LYS A 197 3.99 50.88 -40.26
CA LYS A 197 3.86 52.21 -40.89
C LYS A 197 5.21 52.90 -41.13
N ASP A 198 5.64 52.94 -42.39
CA ASP A 198 6.12 54.17 -43.02
C ASP A 198 5.69 54.20 -44.49
N LYS A 199 4.99 55.28 -44.85
CA LYS A 199 4.66 55.71 -46.20
C LYS A 199 5.86 56.49 -46.72
N VAL A 200 6.38 56.14 -47.89
CA VAL A 200 6.98 57.10 -48.82
C VAL A 200 6.23 56.97 -50.14
N PHE A 201 5.81 58.11 -50.65
CA PHE A 201 4.90 58.31 -51.78
C PHE A 201 5.72 58.75 -53.00
N SER A 202 5.20 58.42 -54.21
CA SER A 202 5.41 59.06 -55.53
C SER A 202 6.81 58.99 -56.17
N ASP A 203 7.00 58.74 -57.48
CA ASP A 203 6.08 58.78 -58.63
C ASP A 203 6.53 57.84 -59.78
N SER A 204 5.58 57.56 -60.67
CA SER A 204 5.68 56.81 -61.93
C SER A 204 6.27 57.64 -63.09
N ASP A 205 6.80 56.90 -64.07
CA ASP A 205 7.08 57.24 -65.49
C ASP A 205 8.09 58.34 -65.86
#